data_AF-A0A957TWZ4-F1
#
_entry.id   AF-A0A957TWZ4-F1
#
_cell.length_a   1.000
_cell.length_b   1.000
_cell.length_c   1.000
_cell.angle_alpha   90.00
_cell.angle_beta   90.00
_cell.angle_gamma   90.00
#
_symmetry.space_group_name_H-M   'P 1'
#
loop_
_entity.id
_entity.type
_entity.pdbx_description
1 polymer ?
#
loop_
_entity_poly.entity_id
_entity_poly.type
_entity_poly.pdbx_seq_one_letter_code
_entity_poly.pdbx_strand_id
1 'polypeptide(L)'
;DAFAQIAQSITYHEPRIPIVSNLTGQLSTDPLSTVSLSHWQYWVRHVREAVRFADGVTTLHEQGINVLLEIGPKPTLLGMAGQVLDKLAQSQADSHPLMLPSLRDGQADWQQLLTSLGELYSNGVTIDWAGFDRDYPRAKVALPTYPFQRQRYWVDTDNAPGQQGGQPNAQGINTFADWLQQADVTTLSQRITSRAKLSADDGQLVTKVLESLAAEHRAEQQAAQLEQLFYTVDWKAASIDPPSSASEAQGQWLILADNGGVGAALAQALTTLGAQVHCVDATTPYAEVVAWLEARATAATDALPLRGVVNLWPLQQTEEANATDTADASATLHHLQQSTLDAVLKLLQTLATSFRAPAPALWVVTRNTQLVRSTTLTVDAVWQA
;
A
#
# COMPACT_ATOMS: atom_id res chain seq x y z
N ASP A 1 -30.98 -3.45 51.56
CA ASP A 1 -30.00 -2.99 52.58
C ASP A 1 -28.65 -3.70 52.51
N ALA A 2 -28.59 -5.04 52.49
CA ALA A 2 -27.31 -5.77 52.38
C ALA A 2 -26.46 -5.39 51.13
N PHE A 3 -27.06 -5.32 49.94
CA PHE A 3 -26.35 -4.90 48.71
C PHE A 3 -25.80 -3.46 48.82
N ALA A 4 -26.59 -2.56 49.40
CA ALA A 4 -26.18 -1.15 49.56
C ALA A 4 -25.01 -1.00 50.54
N GLN A 5 -25.01 -1.78 51.64
CA GLN A 5 -23.89 -1.81 52.58
C GLN A 5 -22.59 -2.27 51.92
N ILE A 6 -22.65 -3.31 51.08
CA ILE A 6 -21.49 -3.78 50.32
C ILE A 6 -21.05 -2.70 49.30
N ALA A 7 -21.98 -2.14 48.54
CA ALA A 7 -21.67 -1.09 47.57
C ALA A 7 -20.98 0.13 48.23
N GLN A 8 -21.42 0.55 49.41
CA GLN A 8 -20.80 1.64 50.17
C GLN A 8 -19.35 1.36 50.58
N SER A 9 -18.98 0.09 50.76
CA SER A 9 -17.62 -0.29 51.17
C SER A 9 -16.60 -0.24 50.03
N ILE A 10 -17.05 -0.11 48.78
CA ILE A 10 -16.20 -0.12 47.60
C ILE A 10 -15.66 1.30 47.36
N THR A 11 -14.38 1.39 47.00
CA THR A 11 -13.78 2.65 46.54
C THR A 11 -14.00 2.81 45.04
N TYR A 12 -14.66 3.89 44.66
CA TYR A 12 -15.00 4.19 43.27
C TYR A 12 -14.05 5.24 42.69
N HIS A 13 -13.81 5.14 41.39
CA HIS A 13 -12.99 6.09 40.64
C HIS A 13 -13.75 6.55 39.41
N GLU A 14 -13.41 7.74 38.90
CA GLU A 14 -13.99 8.23 37.66
C GLU A 14 -13.60 7.32 36.47
N PRO A 15 -14.55 7.05 35.57
CA PRO A 15 -14.27 6.22 34.41
C PRO A 15 -13.34 6.96 33.45
N ARG A 16 -12.26 6.27 33.03
CA ARG A 16 -11.30 6.80 32.04
C ARG A 16 -11.80 6.69 30.61
N ILE A 17 -12.71 5.75 30.37
CA ILE A 17 -13.38 5.53 29.09
C ILE A 17 -14.81 6.07 29.26
N PRO A 18 -15.33 6.89 28.34
CA PRO A 18 -16.71 7.35 28.41
C PRO A 18 -17.70 6.17 28.48
N ILE A 19 -18.66 6.23 29.38
CA ILE A 19 -19.67 5.18 29.58
C ILE A 19 -21.05 5.74 29.30
N VAL A 20 -21.84 5.07 28.48
CA VAL A 20 -23.27 5.35 28.36
C VAL A 20 -23.99 4.65 29.51
N SER A 21 -24.63 5.43 30.38
CA SER A 21 -25.28 4.89 31.57
C SER A 21 -26.59 4.20 31.23
N ASN A 22 -26.74 2.95 31.65
CA ASN A 22 -28.00 2.20 31.50
C ASN A 22 -29.16 2.76 32.34
N LEU A 23 -28.94 3.71 33.25
CA LEU A 23 -30.02 4.38 33.99
C LEU A 23 -30.57 5.61 33.27
N THR A 24 -29.72 6.32 32.52
CA THR A 24 -30.08 7.60 31.88
C THR A 24 -30.16 7.48 30.36
N GLY A 25 -29.49 6.51 29.77
CA GLY A 25 -29.28 6.39 28.32
C GLY A 25 -28.24 7.40 27.80
N GLN A 26 -27.63 8.21 28.66
CA GLN A 26 -26.72 9.31 28.28
C GLN A 26 -25.26 9.02 28.61
N LEU A 27 -24.36 9.73 27.96
CA LEU A 27 -22.91 9.66 28.19
C LEU A 27 -22.56 10.18 29.58
N SER A 28 -21.67 9.49 30.29
CA SER A 28 -21.25 9.85 31.66
C SER A 28 -20.53 11.19 31.76
N THR A 29 -19.96 11.66 30.65
CA THR A 29 -19.27 12.95 30.54
C THR A 29 -20.20 14.09 30.15
N ASP A 30 -21.48 13.83 29.91
CA ASP A 30 -22.47 14.87 29.62
C ASP A 30 -22.65 15.77 30.86
N PRO A 31 -22.45 17.10 30.74
CA PRO A 31 -22.69 18.04 31.84
C PRO A 31 -24.10 17.99 32.41
N LEU A 32 -25.08 17.52 31.63
CA LEU A 32 -26.48 17.36 32.02
C LEU A 32 -26.76 16.00 32.68
N SER A 33 -25.79 15.09 32.71
CA SER A 33 -25.93 13.80 33.39
C SER A 33 -26.10 14.01 34.90
N THR A 34 -27.25 13.60 35.41
CA THR A 34 -27.59 13.70 36.84
C THR A 34 -27.05 12.54 37.67
N VAL A 35 -26.26 11.65 37.06
CA VAL A 35 -25.88 10.36 37.64
C VAL A 35 -24.38 10.16 37.64
N SER A 36 -23.80 9.97 38.82
CA SER A 36 -22.38 9.67 39.02
C SER A 36 -22.15 8.16 39.11
N LEU A 37 -21.46 7.60 38.10
CA LEU A 37 -21.05 6.19 38.05
C LEU A 37 -20.02 5.84 39.14
N SER A 38 -19.28 6.85 39.61
CA SER A 38 -18.28 6.75 40.68
C SER A 38 -18.88 6.86 42.08
N HIS A 39 -20.19 6.58 42.23
CA HIS A 39 -20.86 6.60 43.52
C HIS A 39 -21.70 5.33 43.73
N TRP A 40 -21.65 4.76 44.95
CA TRP A 40 -22.33 3.51 45.29
C TRP A 40 -23.86 3.54 45.03
N GLN A 41 -24.50 4.70 45.18
CA GLN A 41 -25.93 4.87 44.94
C GLN A 41 -26.32 4.54 43.49
N TYR A 42 -25.43 4.76 42.52
CA TYR A 42 -25.66 4.37 41.14
C TYR A 42 -25.97 2.88 41.02
N TRP A 43 -25.14 2.04 41.64
CA TRP A 43 -25.24 0.59 41.54
C TRP A 43 -26.48 0.05 42.23
N VAL A 44 -26.87 0.66 43.36
CA VAL A 44 -28.12 0.34 44.06
C VAL A 44 -29.34 0.73 43.23
N ARG A 45 -29.27 1.84 42.49
CA ARG A 45 -30.32 2.25 41.55
C ARG A 45 -30.36 1.36 40.32
N HIS A 46 -29.21 1.04 39.72
CA HIS A 46 -29.08 0.23 38.52
C HIS A 46 -29.67 -1.18 38.67
N VAL A 47 -29.53 -1.79 39.85
CA VAL A 47 -30.14 -3.12 40.11
C VAL A 47 -31.66 -3.06 40.37
N ARG A 48 -32.24 -1.86 40.55
CA ARG A 48 -33.65 -1.66 40.93
C ARG A 48 -34.49 -0.96 39.86
N GLU A 49 -33.88 -0.07 39.11
CA GLU A 49 -34.53 0.74 38.08
C GLU A 49 -34.41 0.07 36.70
N ALA A 50 -35.21 0.53 35.73
CA ALA A 50 -35.23 -0.03 34.39
C ALA A 50 -33.93 0.27 33.62
N VAL A 51 -33.47 -0.72 32.84
CA VAL A 51 -32.31 -0.59 31.94
C VAL A 51 -32.74 0.12 30.65
N ARG A 52 -32.24 1.34 30.44
CA ARG A 52 -32.48 2.19 29.26
C ARG A 52 -31.54 1.85 28.10
N PHE A 53 -31.51 0.57 27.70
CA PHE A 53 -30.61 0.07 26.66
C PHE A 53 -30.82 0.75 25.30
N ALA A 54 -32.07 0.87 24.85
CA ALA A 54 -32.38 1.47 23.56
C ALA A 54 -31.93 2.94 23.48
N ASP A 55 -32.17 3.71 24.54
CA ASP A 55 -31.70 5.10 24.64
C ASP A 55 -30.16 5.16 24.60
N GLY A 56 -29.49 4.18 25.20
CA GLY A 56 -28.03 4.08 25.12
C GLY A 56 -27.52 3.81 23.70
N VAL A 57 -28.16 2.92 22.95
CA VAL A 57 -27.84 2.65 21.53
C VAL A 57 -28.10 3.89 20.67
N THR A 58 -29.21 4.61 20.91
CA THR A 58 -29.48 5.89 20.24
C THR A 58 -28.38 6.90 20.50
N THR A 59 -27.93 7.05 21.75
CA THR A 59 -26.81 7.94 22.07
C THR A 59 -25.53 7.52 21.36
N LEU A 60 -25.20 6.23 21.28
CA LEU A 60 -24.02 5.76 20.53
C LEU A 60 -24.12 6.10 19.03
N HIS A 61 -25.31 5.97 18.45
CA HIS A 61 -25.55 6.34 17.06
C HIS A 61 -25.40 7.85 16.83
N GLU A 62 -25.99 8.68 17.70
CA GLU A 62 -25.87 10.15 17.64
C GLU A 62 -24.43 10.64 17.81
N GLN A 63 -23.61 9.92 18.58
CA GLN A 63 -22.17 10.18 18.71
C GLN A 63 -21.34 9.74 17.49
N GLY A 64 -21.98 9.14 16.47
CA GLY A 64 -21.30 8.67 15.26
C GLY A 64 -20.42 7.44 15.47
N ILE A 65 -20.70 6.64 16.50
CA ILE A 65 -19.97 5.39 16.74
C ILE A 65 -20.29 4.39 15.64
N ASN A 66 -19.25 3.93 14.93
CA ASN A 66 -19.35 3.08 13.76
C ASN A 66 -18.93 1.62 13.99
N VAL A 67 -18.52 1.26 15.21
CA VAL A 67 -18.15 -0.11 15.60
C VAL A 67 -18.77 -0.42 16.97
N LEU A 68 -19.51 -1.54 17.05
CA LEU A 68 -20.11 -2.07 18.26
C LEU A 68 -19.57 -3.49 18.51
N LEU A 69 -18.81 -3.67 19.58
CA LEU A 69 -18.29 -4.98 20.01
C LEU A 69 -19.03 -5.44 21.28
N GLU A 70 -19.78 -6.54 21.20
CA GLU A 70 -20.41 -7.15 22.37
C GLU A 70 -19.45 -8.08 23.09
N ILE A 71 -19.13 -7.75 24.35
CA ILE A 71 -18.29 -8.58 25.22
C ILE A 71 -19.18 -9.48 26.05
N GLY A 72 -19.27 -10.75 25.65
CA GLY A 72 -20.10 -11.73 26.35
C GLY A 72 -20.12 -13.08 25.65
N PRO A 73 -20.71 -14.11 26.30
CA PRO A 73 -20.74 -15.48 25.78
C PRO A 73 -21.70 -15.67 24.59
N LYS A 74 -22.67 -14.76 24.41
CA LYS A 74 -23.68 -14.80 23.35
C LYS A 74 -23.95 -13.40 22.83
N PRO A 75 -24.21 -13.22 21.53
CA PRO A 75 -24.41 -11.92 20.90
C PRO A 75 -25.87 -11.42 21.00
N THR A 76 -26.43 -11.35 22.20
CA THR A 76 -27.84 -10.97 22.38
C THR A 76 -28.04 -9.46 22.28
N LEU A 77 -27.10 -8.66 22.78
CA LEU A 77 -27.20 -7.21 22.75
C LEU A 77 -27.07 -6.67 21.32
N LEU A 78 -26.24 -7.27 20.47
CA LEU A 78 -26.12 -6.88 19.05
C LEU A 78 -27.45 -7.05 18.31
N GLY A 79 -28.17 -8.15 18.57
CA GLY A 79 -29.49 -8.37 17.97
C GLY A 79 -30.51 -7.30 18.38
N MET A 80 -30.49 -6.86 19.65
CA MET A 80 -31.33 -5.76 20.13
C MET A 80 -30.89 -4.40 19.60
N ALA A 81 -29.58 -4.16 19.51
CA ALA A 81 -29.02 -2.92 18.97
C ALA A 81 -29.38 -2.76 17.49
N GLY A 82 -29.30 -3.83 16.69
CA GLY A 82 -29.74 -3.84 15.30
C GLY A 82 -31.19 -3.33 15.15
N GLN A 83 -32.13 -3.85 15.93
CA GLN A 83 -33.54 -3.40 15.89
C GLN A 83 -33.74 -1.93 16.28
N VAL A 84 -32.89 -1.39 17.15
CA VAL A 84 -32.94 0.05 17.50
C VAL A 84 -32.40 0.88 16.34
N LEU A 85 -31.26 0.47 15.77
CA LEU A 85 -30.62 1.14 14.64
C LEU A 85 -31.50 1.10 13.38
N ASP A 86 -32.19 -0.01 13.12
CA ASP A 86 -33.15 -0.16 12.02
C ASP A 86 -34.27 0.90 12.09
N LYS A 87 -34.68 1.28 13.32
CA LYS A 87 -35.70 2.31 13.53
C LYS A 87 -35.16 3.73 13.40
N LEU A 88 -33.85 3.91 13.61
CA LEU A 88 -33.18 5.21 13.52
C LEU A 88 -32.72 5.52 12.09
N ALA A 89 -32.51 4.50 11.26
CA ALA A 89 -32.15 4.66 9.85
C ALA A 89 -33.24 5.46 9.11
N GLN A 90 -32.89 6.65 8.62
CA GLN A 90 -33.80 7.56 7.92
C GLN A 90 -33.77 7.29 6.41
N SER A 91 -32.71 6.66 5.91
CA SER A 91 -32.51 6.28 4.52
C SER A 91 -31.93 4.86 4.41
N GLN A 92 -32.21 4.16 3.30
CA GLN A 92 -31.52 2.91 2.96
C GLN A 92 -29.99 3.07 2.77
N ALA A 93 -29.51 4.31 2.63
CA ALA A 93 -28.09 4.63 2.53
C ALA A 93 -27.36 4.72 3.89
N ASP A 94 -28.09 4.76 5.01
CA ASP A 94 -27.49 4.80 6.34
C ASP A 94 -26.93 3.43 6.67
N SER A 95 -25.61 3.27 6.48
CA SER A 95 -24.92 2.03 6.78
C SER A 95 -24.90 1.79 8.29
N HIS A 96 -25.30 0.59 8.72
CA HIS A 96 -25.19 0.19 10.12
C HIS A 96 -23.72 0.23 10.59
N PRO A 97 -23.47 0.52 11.87
CA PRO A 97 -22.16 0.29 12.46
C PRO A 97 -21.76 -1.19 12.32
N LEU A 98 -20.45 -1.43 12.26
CA LEU A 98 -19.89 -2.77 12.28
C LEU A 98 -20.21 -3.44 13.64
N MET A 99 -21.02 -4.49 13.63
CA MET A 99 -21.53 -5.17 14.82
C MET A 99 -20.82 -6.52 15.00
N LEU A 100 -19.99 -6.64 16.04
CA LEU A 100 -19.10 -7.77 16.25
C LEU A 100 -19.30 -8.43 17.61
N PRO A 101 -19.32 -9.76 17.72
CA PRO A 101 -19.38 -10.44 19.00
C PRO A 101 -18.01 -10.92 19.47
N SER A 102 -17.72 -10.84 20.78
CA SER A 102 -16.48 -11.42 21.32
C SER A 102 -16.52 -12.95 21.33
N LEU A 103 -17.65 -13.53 21.72
CA LEU A 103 -17.87 -14.97 21.77
C LEU A 103 -19.26 -15.31 21.22
N ARG A 104 -19.42 -16.57 20.80
CA ARG A 104 -20.68 -17.10 20.29
C ARG A 104 -20.83 -18.55 20.72
N ASP A 105 -21.98 -18.88 21.28
CA ASP A 105 -22.32 -20.25 21.65
C ASP A 105 -22.23 -21.19 20.45
N GLY A 106 -21.61 -22.36 20.64
CA GLY A 106 -21.36 -23.33 19.58
C GLY A 106 -20.20 -23.00 18.63
N GLN A 107 -19.42 -21.95 18.88
CA GLN A 107 -18.16 -21.65 18.20
C GLN A 107 -16.98 -21.76 19.17
N ALA A 108 -15.79 -22.10 18.66
CA ALA A 108 -14.59 -22.07 19.49
C ALA A 108 -14.21 -20.62 19.84
N ASP A 109 -13.92 -20.35 21.11
CA ASP A 109 -13.66 -19.00 21.64
C ASP A 109 -12.64 -18.23 20.80
N TRP A 110 -11.46 -18.83 20.57
CA TRP A 110 -10.40 -18.22 19.78
C TRP A 110 -10.78 -17.98 18.32
N GLN A 111 -11.55 -18.88 17.73
CA GLN A 111 -12.01 -18.71 16.35
C GLN A 111 -12.92 -17.48 16.24
N GLN A 112 -13.91 -17.36 17.14
CA GLN A 112 -14.82 -16.20 17.13
C GLN A 112 -14.08 -14.89 17.41
N LEU A 113 -13.18 -14.87 18.40
CA LEU A 113 -12.37 -13.70 18.71
C LEU A 113 -11.50 -13.26 17.53
N LEU A 114 -10.81 -14.20 16.87
CA LEU A 114 -9.96 -13.90 15.71
C LEU A 114 -10.76 -13.47 14.48
N THR A 115 -11.96 -14.03 14.27
CA THR A 115 -12.88 -13.56 13.22
C THR A 115 -13.24 -12.10 13.44
N SER A 116 -13.67 -11.72 14.66
CA SER A 116 -14.02 -10.33 14.97
C SER A 116 -12.80 -9.41 14.93
N LEU A 117 -11.62 -9.87 15.35
CA LEU A 117 -10.37 -9.12 15.21
C LEU A 117 -10.01 -8.87 13.73
N GLY A 118 -10.21 -9.87 12.86
CA GLY A 118 -9.98 -9.75 11.43
C GLY A 118 -10.95 -8.76 10.77
N GLU A 119 -12.21 -8.75 11.19
CA GLU A 119 -13.21 -7.77 10.73
C GLU A 119 -12.86 -6.35 11.19
N LEU A 120 -12.41 -6.15 12.43
CA LEU A 120 -11.90 -4.86 12.92
C LEU A 120 -10.73 -4.37 12.06
N TYR A 121 -9.73 -5.23 11.84
CA TYR A 121 -8.54 -4.90 11.05
C TYR A 121 -8.90 -4.55 9.60
N SER A 122 -9.78 -5.33 8.97
CA SER A 122 -10.21 -5.10 7.57
C SER A 122 -11.03 -3.82 7.41
N ASN A 123 -11.69 -3.35 8.47
CA ASN A 123 -12.39 -2.06 8.51
C ASN A 123 -11.50 -0.90 8.97
N GLY A 124 -10.18 -1.09 9.04
CA GLY A 124 -9.21 -0.03 9.29
C GLY A 124 -8.96 0.31 10.77
N VAL A 125 -9.48 -0.50 11.71
CA VAL A 125 -9.17 -0.32 13.14
C VAL A 125 -7.72 -0.68 13.38
N THR A 126 -6.99 0.21 14.07
CA THR A 126 -5.58 -0.02 14.42
C THR A 126 -5.49 -1.05 15.54
N ILE A 127 -4.89 -2.21 15.23
CA ILE A 127 -4.67 -3.30 16.20
C ILE A 127 -3.22 -3.25 16.69
N ASP A 128 -3.04 -3.34 18.01
CA ASP A 128 -1.72 -3.56 18.60
C ASP A 128 -1.29 -5.03 18.44
N TRP A 129 -0.75 -5.36 17.27
CA TRP A 129 -0.25 -6.70 16.96
C TRP A 129 0.93 -7.13 17.86
N ALA A 130 1.74 -6.17 18.31
CA ALA A 130 2.85 -6.45 19.23
C ALA A 130 2.33 -6.82 20.63
N GLY A 131 1.27 -6.16 21.10
CA GLY A 131 0.55 -6.53 22.32
C GLY A 131 -0.15 -7.88 22.21
N PHE A 132 -0.82 -8.14 21.07
CA PHE A 132 -1.52 -9.40 20.81
C PHE A 132 -0.58 -10.62 20.83
N ASP A 133 0.59 -10.51 20.19
CA ASP A 133 1.56 -11.61 20.10
C ASP A 133 2.58 -11.68 21.25
N ARG A 134 2.52 -10.76 22.22
CA ARG A 134 3.53 -10.62 23.30
C ARG A 134 3.85 -11.92 24.04
N ASP A 135 2.82 -12.71 24.32
CA ASP A 135 2.93 -13.92 25.13
C ASP A 135 3.26 -15.18 24.31
N TYR A 136 3.39 -15.04 22.99
CA TYR A 136 3.63 -16.15 22.07
C TYR A 136 5.02 -16.05 21.43
N PRO A 137 5.82 -17.14 21.43
CA PRO A 137 7.05 -17.16 20.65
C PRO A 137 6.69 -17.19 19.15
N ARG A 138 7.05 -16.12 18.43
CA ARG A 138 6.86 -16.00 16.98
C ARG A 138 8.19 -16.00 16.26
N ALA A 139 8.25 -16.70 15.13
CA ALA A 139 9.35 -16.61 14.18
C ALA A 139 8.87 -15.86 12.94
N LYS A 140 9.70 -14.94 12.42
CA LYS A 140 9.43 -14.34 11.11
C LYS A 140 9.59 -15.42 10.04
N VAL A 141 8.57 -15.56 9.21
CA VAL A 141 8.59 -16.46 8.05
C VAL A 141 8.66 -15.65 6.77
N ALA A 142 9.36 -16.15 5.77
CA ALA A 142 9.35 -15.55 4.44
C ALA A 142 7.96 -15.72 3.82
N LEU A 143 7.34 -14.61 3.42
CA LEU A 143 6.08 -14.61 2.68
C LEU A 143 6.33 -14.07 1.26
N PRO A 144 5.47 -14.41 0.29
CA PRO A 144 5.53 -13.79 -1.03
C PRO A 144 5.55 -12.27 -0.92
N THR A 145 6.33 -11.62 -1.79
CA THR A 145 6.31 -10.16 -1.88
C THR A 145 4.94 -9.67 -2.33
N TYR A 146 4.63 -8.41 -2.02
CA TYR A 146 3.38 -7.78 -2.42
C TYR A 146 3.06 -8.03 -3.91
N PRO A 147 1.90 -8.63 -4.25
CA PRO A 147 1.55 -8.94 -5.61
C PRO A 147 1.11 -7.68 -6.35
N PHE A 148 2.07 -6.88 -6.81
CA PHE A 148 1.78 -5.67 -7.57
C PHE A 148 0.85 -5.98 -8.75
N GLN A 149 -0.20 -5.16 -8.89
CA GLN A 149 -1.03 -5.12 -10.09
C GLN A 149 -0.23 -4.43 -11.20
N ARG A 150 0.35 -5.24 -12.08
CA ARG A 150 1.34 -4.78 -13.07
C ARG A 150 0.64 -4.18 -14.27
N GLN A 151 1.11 -3.01 -14.69
CA GLN A 151 0.85 -2.47 -16.01
C GLN A 151 2.20 -2.22 -16.69
N ARG A 152 2.26 -2.37 -18.02
CA ARG A 152 3.47 -2.09 -18.78
C ARG A 152 3.64 -0.57 -18.85
N TYR A 153 4.65 -0.07 -18.17
CA TYR A 153 5.11 1.31 -18.31
C TYR A 153 6.43 1.27 -19.07
N TRP A 154 6.39 1.65 -20.35
CA TRP A 154 7.56 1.69 -21.22
C TRP A 154 7.53 2.99 -22.00
N VAL A 155 8.69 3.62 -22.19
CA VAL A 155 8.84 4.76 -23.08
C VAL A 155 9.25 4.21 -24.43
N ASP A 156 8.32 4.19 -25.39
CA ASP A 156 8.66 3.85 -26.78
C ASP A 156 9.49 4.99 -27.37
N THR A 157 10.74 4.71 -27.69
CA THR A 157 11.61 5.64 -28.42
C THR A 157 11.30 5.55 -29.91
N ASP A 158 10.17 6.13 -30.32
CA ASP A 158 9.89 6.31 -31.74
C ASP A 158 10.81 7.40 -32.29
N ASN A 159 11.61 7.02 -33.30
CA ASN A 159 12.29 7.97 -34.18
C ASN A 159 11.25 8.97 -34.71
N ALA A 160 11.45 10.24 -34.37
CA ALA A 160 10.55 11.34 -34.66
C ALA A 160 10.06 11.37 -36.12
N PRO A 161 8.74 11.28 -36.36
CA PRO A 161 8.12 11.83 -37.56
C PRO A 161 7.78 13.30 -37.31
N GLY A 162 8.12 14.13 -38.30
CA GLY A 162 8.08 15.58 -38.25
C GLY A 162 6.73 16.20 -37.87
N GLN A 163 6.86 17.40 -37.32
CA GLN A 163 5.79 18.37 -37.09
C GLN A 163 4.95 18.59 -38.35
N GLN A 164 3.66 18.26 -38.27
CA GLN A 164 2.62 18.99 -38.98
C GLN A 164 1.57 19.44 -37.96
N GLY A 165 1.54 20.74 -37.73
CA GLY A 165 0.52 21.39 -36.91
C GLY A 165 -0.84 21.32 -37.59
N GLY A 166 -1.79 20.63 -36.95
CA GLY A 166 -3.21 20.86 -37.13
C GLY A 166 -3.70 21.72 -35.98
N GLN A 167 -4.04 22.98 -36.26
CA GLN A 167 -4.74 23.85 -35.33
C GLN A 167 -6.13 23.26 -35.01
N PRO A 168 -6.57 23.18 -33.74
CA PRO A 168 -7.96 22.94 -33.42
C PRO A 168 -8.76 24.21 -33.78
N ASN A 169 -9.65 24.06 -34.74
CA ASN A 169 -10.52 25.13 -35.20
C ASN A 169 -11.50 25.51 -34.07
N ALA A 170 -11.32 26.69 -33.50
CA ALA A 170 -12.29 27.31 -32.60
C ALA A 170 -13.40 27.97 -33.43
N GLN A 171 -14.47 27.25 -33.76
CA GLN A 171 -15.73 27.83 -34.25
C GLN A 171 -16.96 26.97 -33.91
N GLY A 172 -17.81 27.50 -33.05
CA GLY A 172 -19.26 27.25 -33.05
C GLY A 172 -19.73 26.04 -32.23
N ILE A 173 -20.77 26.27 -31.44
CA ILE A 173 -21.67 25.22 -30.93
C ILE A 173 -22.15 24.43 -32.16
N ASN A 174 -21.57 23.26 -32.43
CA ASN A 174 -21.84 22.52 -33.67
C ASN A 174 -21.97 21.00 -33.51
N THR A 175 -21.93 20.49 -32.29
CA THR A 175 -22.21 19.09 -32.01
C THR A 175 -23.57 18.94 -31.33
N PHE A 176 -24.34 17.94 -31.76
CA PHE A 176 -25.63 17.56 -31.17
C PHE A 176 -25.53 17.42 -29.64
N ALA A 177 -24.36 16.97 -29.15
CA ALA A 177 -24.00 16.85 -27.74
C ALA A 177 -24.06 18.18 -26.96
N ASP A 178 -23.44 19.26 -27.45
CA ASP A 178 -23.46 20.58 -26.79
C ASP A 178 -24.88 21.17 -26.77
N TRP A 179 -25.68 20.87 -27.80
CA TRP A 179 -27.05 21.35 -27.91
C TRP A 179 -28.01 20.62 -26.95
N LEU A 180 -27.77 19.34 -26.70
CA LEU A 180 -28.49 18.52 -25.72
C LEU A 180 -28.26 18.99 -24.27
N GLN A 181 -27.13 19.66 -24.00
CA GLN A 181 -26.81 20.21 -22.67
C GLN A 181 -27.46 21.56 -22.39
N GLN A 182 -27.68 22.38 -23.41
CA GLN A 182 -28.16 23.77 -23.24
C GLN A 182 -29.67 23.92 -23.36
N ALA A 183 -30.37 22.99 -24.02
CA ALA A 183 -31.81 23.05 -24.23
C ALA A 183 -32.56 22.00 -23.41
N ASP A 184 -33.66 22.42 -22.76
CA ASP A 184 -34.58 21.52 -22.06
C ASP A 184 -35.12 20.46 -23.03
N VAL A 185 -34.94 19.18 -22.65
CA VAL A 185 -35.31 17.99 -23.43
C VAL A 185 -36.77 18.05 -23.88
N THR A 186 -37.62 18.69 -23.08
CA THR A 186 -39.04 18.92 -23.35
C THR A 186 -39.25 19.81 -24.58
N THR A 187 -38.48 20.89 -24.71
CA THR A 187 -38.57 21.84 -25.83
C THR A 187 -38.04 21.21 -27.13
N LEU A 188 -37.03 20.36 -27.00
CA LEU A 188 -36.41 19.58 -28.07
C LEU A 188 -37.38 18.55 -28.66
N SER A 189 -38.03 17.78 -27.78
CA SER A 189 -39.05 16.82 -28.17
C SER A 189 -40.20 17.51 -28.92
N GLN A 190 -40.73 18.62 -28.39
CA GLN A 190 -41.79 19.40 -29.04
C GLN A 190 -41.40 19.93 -30.44
N ARG A 191 -40.15 20.38 -30.65
CA ARG A 191 -39.69 20.83 -31.97
C ARG A 191 -39.55 19.68 -32.97
N ILE A 192 -39.09 18.50 -32.53
CA ILE A 192 -38.97 17.32 -33.39
C ILE A 192 -40.35 16.78 -33.77
N THR A 193 -41.25 16.64 -32.79
CA THR A 193 -42.63 16.17 -33.02
C THR A 193 -43.40 17.10 -33.95
N SER A 194 -43.26 18.43 -33.79
CA SER A 194 -43.93 19.41 -34.65
C SER A 194 -43.37 19.45 -36.07
N ARG A 195 -42.06 19.32 -36.26
CA ARG A 195 -41.42 19.36 -37.59
C ARG A 195 -41.63 18.07 -38.38
N ALA A 196 -41.64 16.92 -37.71
CA ALA A 196 -41.84 15.62 -38.32
C ALA A 196 -43.32 15.19 -38.42
N LYS A 197 -44.27 16.02 -37.93
CA LYS A 197 -45.72 15.74 -37.90
C LYS A 197 -46.05 14.38 -37.25
N LEU A 198 -45.38 14.09 -36.14
CA LEU A 198 -45.52 12.84 -35.41
C LEU A 198 -46.77 12.84 -34.52
N SER A 199 -47.32 11.65 -34.26
CA SER A 199 -48.48 11.49 -33.37
C SER A 199 -48.10 11.77 -31.90
N ALA A 200 -49.11 11.96 -31.03
CA ALA A 200 -48.85 12.22 -29.62
C ALA A 200 -48.12 11.07 -28.92
N ASP A 201 -48.38 9.82 -29.32
CA ASP A 201 -47.74 8.63 -28.78
C ASP A 201 -46.26 8.53 -29.23
N ASP A 202 -45.97 8.91 -30.47
CA ASP A 202 -44.59 8.94 -30.98
C ASP A 202 -43.75 10.04 -30.31
N GLY A 203 -44.37 11.16 -29.91
CA GLY A 203 -43.70 12.23 -29.17
C GLY A 203 -43.20 11.80 -27.78
N GLN A 204 -43.93 10.91 -27.10
CA GLN A 204 -43.48 10.37 -25.82
C GLN A 204 -42.24 9.46 -25.98
N LEU A 205 -42.18 8.67 -27.06
CA LEU A 205 -41.02 7.84 -27.37
C LEU A 205 -39.78 8.68 -27.68
N VAL A 206 -39.93 9.75 -28.47
CA VAL A 206 -38.84 10.70 -28.77
C VAL A 206 -38.29 11.33 -27.48
N THR A 207 -39.17 11.68 -26.54
CA THR A 207 -38.76 12.25 -25.25
C THR A 207 -37.91 11.27 -24.46
N LYS A 208 -38.35 10.02 -24.31
CA LYS A 208 -37.59 8.98 -23.57
C LYS A 208 -36.23 8.68 -24.19
N VAL A 209 -36.14 8.65 -25.52
CA VAL A 209 -34.86 8.42 -26.22
C VAL A 209 -33.89 9.58 -25.98
N LEU A 210 -34.37 10.83 -26.03
CA LEU A 210 -33.54 12.00 -25.75
C LEU A 210 -33.09 12.06 -24.28
N GLU A 211 -33.93 11.66 -23.33
CA GLU A 211 -33.56 11.55 -21.91
C GLU A 211 -32.47 10.50 -21.69
N SER A 212 -32.58 9.33 -22.33
CA SER A 212 -31.58 8.27 -22.24
C SER A 212 -30.23 8.70 -22.81
N LEU A 213 -30.22 9.32 -23.99
CA LEU A 213 -28.99 9.82 -24.62
C LEU A 213 -28.35 10.96 -23.80
N ALA A 214 -29.18 11.82 -23.18
CA ALA A 214 -28.69 12.88 -22.31
C ALA A 214 -28.12 12.36 -20.99
N ALA A 215 -28.60 11.22 -20.49
CA ALA A 215 -28.07 10.56 -19.30
C ALA A 215 -26.73 9.85 -19.61
N GLU A 216 -26.67 9.11 -20.73
CA GLU A 216 -25.45 8.44 -21.20
C GLU A 216 -24.30 9.44 -21.42
N HIS A 217 -24.59 10.54 -22.12
CA HIS A 217 -23.57 11.57 -22.37
C HIS A 217 -23.09 12.28 -21.08
N ARG A 218 -23.97 12.45 -20.08
CA ARG A 218 -23.58 12.99 -18.76
C ARG A 218 -22.66 12.02 -18.00
N ALA A 219 -22.93 10.72 -18.08
CA ALA A 219 -22.08 9.71 -17.46
C ALA A 219 -20.68 9.66 -18.09
N GLU A 220 -20.59 9.76 -19.42
CA GLU A 220 -19.30 9.85 -20.14
C GLU A 220 -18.48 11.07 -19.71
N GLN A 221 -19.11 12.25 -19.57
CA GLN A 221 -18.41 13.45 -19.13
C GLN A 221 -17.97 13.40 -17.65
N GLN A 222 -18.77 12.79 -16.77
CA GLN A 222 -18.35 12.56 -15.38
C GLN A 222 -17.14 11.62 -15.28
N ALA A 223 -17.12 10.56 -16.10
CA ALA A 223 -15.96 9.66 -16.18
C ALA A 223 -14.71 10.41 -16.67
N ALA A 224 -14.84 11.25 -17.70
CA ALA A 224 -13.73 12.06 -18.23
C ALA A 224 -13.23 13.13 -17.22
N GLN A 225 -14.11 13.73 -16.41
CA GLN A 225 -13.71 14.64 -15.34
C GLN A 225 -12.97 13.91 -14.20
N LEU A 226 -13.41 12.70 -13.85
CA LEU A 226 -12.71 11.87 -12.87
C LEU A 226 -11.31 11.51 -13.36
N GLU A 227 -11.14 11.18 -14.64
CA GLU A 227 -9.80 10.96 -15.25
C GLU A 227 -8.86 12.16 -15.06
N GLN A 228 -9.37 13.39 -15.17
CA GLN A 228 -8.58 14.62 -14.98
C GLN A 228 -8.17 14.89 -13.52
N LEU A 229 -8.82 14.25 -12.54
CA LEU A 229 -8.47 14.32 -11.13
C LEU A 229 -7.35 13.32 -10.76
N PHE A 230 -7.02 12.39 -11.64
CA PHE A 230 -5.87 11.50 -11.48
C PHE A 230 -4.62 12.14 -12.12
N TYR A 231 -3.48 12.07 -11.42
CA TYR A 231 -2.20 12.50 -11.97
C TYR A 231 -1.52 11.34 -12.70
N THR A 232 -0.88 11.64 -13.82
CA THR A 232 0.06 10.74 -14.49
C THR A 232 1.47 11.28 -14.27
N VAL A 233 2.39 10.38 -13.92
CA VAL A 233 3.81 10.73 -13.75
C VAL A 233 4.44 10.78 -15.14
N ASP A 234 4.73 11.98 -15.62
CA ASP A 234 5.38 12.22 -16.91
C ASP A 234 6.90 12.37 -16.72
N TRP A 235 7.66 11.38 -17.19
CA TRP A 235 9.10 11.35 -17.06
C TRP A 235 9.77 12.07 -18.23
N LYS A 236 10.28 13.27 -17.96
CA LYS A 236 11.10 14.00 -18.94
C LYS A 236 12.47 13.34 -19.06
N ALA A 237 12.83 12.92 -20.27
CA ALA A 237 14.15 12.38 -20.56
C ALA A 237 15.23 13.40 -20.15
N ALA A 238 16.06 13.04 -19.17
CA ALA A 238 17.27 13.77 -18.81
C ALA A 238 18.44 13.16 -19.58
N SER A 239 19.13 13.97 -20.38
CA SER A 239 20.37 13.56 -21.04
C SER A 239 21.42 13.25 -19.97
N ILE A 240 21.85 11.99 -19.88
CA ILE A 240 23.05 11.64 -19.14
C ILE A 240 24.22 11.99 -20.06
N ASP A 241 24.98 13.02 -19.71
CA ASP A 241 26.18 13.38 -20.45
C ASP A 241 27.14 12.17 -20.47
N PRO A 242 27.73 11.81 -21.62
CA PRO A 242 28.72 10.75 -21.68
C PRO A 242 29.89 11.09 -20.75
N PRO A 243 30.44 10.09 -20.02
CA PRO A 243 31.53 10.34 -19.08
C PRO A 243 32.70 10.99 -19.82
N SER A 244 33.04 12.20 -19.36
CA SER A 244 34.09 13.03 -19.93
C SER A 244 35.46 12.57 -19.41
N SER A 245 35.95 11.42 -19.88
CA SER A 245 37.38 11.17 -20.19
C SER A 245 37.71 9.67 -20.25
N ALA A 246 38.43 9.26 -21.30
CA ALA A 246 39.01 7.91 -21.43
C ALA A 246 40.07 7.58 -20.35
N SER A 247 40.46 8.55 -19.53
CA SER A 247 41.46 8.39 -18.47
C SER A 247 40.92 7.67 -17.22
N GLU A 248 39.60 7.64 -17.02
CA GLU A 248 38.98 6.94 -15.87
C GLU A 248 38.86 5.43 -16.09
N ALA A 249 38.78 5.00 -17.36
CA ALA A 249 38.71 3.58 -17.73
C ALA A 249 40.07 2.87 -17.65
N GLN A 250 41.18 3.61 -17.73
CA GLN A 250 42.53 3.04 -17.65
C GLN A 250 42.82 2.56 -16.21
N GLY A 251 42.95 1.24 -16.08
CA GLY A 251 43.18 0.55 -14.82
C GLY A 251 42.65 -0.87 -14.84
N GLN A 252 42.66 -1.53 -13.70
CA GLN A 252 42.10 -2.86 -13.54
C GLN A 252 40.67 -2.81 -13.04
N TRP A 253 39.86 -3.73 -13.55
CA TRP A 253 38.44 -3.88 -13.21
C TRP A 253 38.15 -5.34 -12.88
N LEU A 254 37.42 -5.56 -11.79
CA LEU A 254 36.85 -6.86 -11.46
C LEU A 254 35.37 -6.86 -11.80
N ILE A 255 34.92 -7.80 -12.62
CA ILE A 255 33.51 -7.98 -12.97
C ILE A 255 33.06 -9.35 -12.51
N LEU A 256 32.13 -9.38 -11.56
CA LEU A 256 31.40 -10.57 -11.17
C LEU A 256 30.25 -10.74 -12.17
N ALA A 257 30.47 -11.52 -13.22
CA ALA A 257 29.62 -11.55 -14.41
C ALA A 257 28.33 -12.37 -14.22
N ASP A 258 27.24 -11.88 -14.81
CA ASP A 258 25.97 -12.61 -14.94
C ASP A 258 26.02 -13.64 -16.07
N ASN A 259 25.11 -14.63 -16.03
CA ASN A 259 24.92 -15.59 -17.12
C ASN A 259 24.14 -15.02 -18.33
N GLY A 260 23.54 -13.84 -18.20
CA GLY A 260 22.74 -13.17 -19.23
C GLY A 260 23.54 -12.36 -20.24
N GLY A 261 24.87 -12.32 -20.11
CA GLY A 261 25.78 -11.70 -21.07
C GLY A 261 26.04 -10.20 -20.86
N VAL A 262 25.45 -9.57 -19.83
CA VAL A 262 25.68 -8.14 -19.53
C VAL A 262 27.13 -7.91 -19.10
N GLY A 263 27.66 -8.78 -18.23
CA GLY A 263 29.04 -8.73 -17.76
C GLY A 263 30.06 -8.93 -18.87
N ALA A 264 29.76 -9.82 -19.83
CA ALA A 264 30.61 -10.04 -21.00
C ALA A 264 30.65 -8.81 -21.92
N ALA A 265 29.49 -8.20 -22.19
CA ALA A 265 29.40 -6.98 -22.99
C ALA A 265 30.13 -5.80 -22.31
N LEU A 266 29.98 -5.66 -20.98
CA LEU A 266 30.67 -4.64 -20.21
C LEU A 266 32.20 -4.85 -20.21
N ALA A 267 32.65 -6.10 -20.07
CA ALA A 267 34.06 -6.44 -20.15
C ALA A 267 34.65 -6.06 -21.51
N GLN A 268 33.92 -6.32 -22.60
CA GLN A 268 34.34 -5.97 -23.94
C GLN A 268 34.41 -4.45 -24.15
N ALA A 269 33.42 -3.71 -23.65
CA ALA A 269 33.41 -2.25 -23.70
C ALA A 269 34.60 -1.64 -22.93
N LEU A 270 34.86 -2.11 -21.71
CA LEU A 270 36.00 -1.65 -20.90
C LEU A 270 37.35 -2.01 -21.52
N THR A 271 37.47 -3.21 -22.10
CA THR A 271 38.69 -3.64 -22.80
C THR A 271 38.96 -2.77 -24.04
N THR A 272 37.90 -2.37 -24.76
CA THR A 272 38.00 -1.46 -25.92
C THR A 272 38.49 -0.07 -25.51
N LEU A 273 38.18 0.35 -24.26
CA LEU A 273 38.67 1.58 -23.65
C LEU A 273 40.08 1.45 -23.03
N GLY A 274 40.74 0.29 -23.16
CA GLY A 274 42.10 0.05 -22.68
C GLY A 274 42.20 -0.42 -21.22
N ALA A 275 41.10 -0.85 -20.61
CA ALA A 275 41.09 -1.42 -19.26
C ALA A 275 41.56 -2.89 -19.24
N GLN A 276 42.17 -3.32 -18.14
CA GLN A 276 42.39 -4.74 -17.87
C GLN A 276 41.24 -5.30 -17.03
N VAL A 277 40.42 -6.17 -17.64
CA VAL A 277 39.22 -6.71 -16.99
C VAL A 277 39.48 -8.15 -16.53
N HIS A 278 39.17 -8.44 -15.27
CA HIS A 278 39.08 -9.80 -14.74
C HIS A 278 37.60 -10.14 -14.53
N CYS A 279 37.09 -11.10 -15.30
CA CYS A 279 35.72 -11.58 -15.19
C CYS A 279 35.68 -12.87 -14.38
N VAL A 280 34.77 -12.93 -13.43
CA VAL A 280 34.51 -14.11 -12.61
C VAL A 280 33.06 -14.51 -12.78
N ASP A 281 32.82 -15.77 -13.13
CA ASP A 281 31.48 -16.33 -13.22
C ASP A 281 30.85 -16.55 -11.83
N ALA A 282 29.54 -16.73 -11.76
CA ALA A 282 28.86 -17.00 -10.48
C ALA A 282 29.05 -18.41 -9.94
N THR A 283 29.74 -19.31 -10.65
CA THR A 283 30.09 -20.64 -10.13
C THR A 283 31.34 -20.58 -9.25
N THR A 284 32.12 -19.52 -9.37
CA THR A 284 33.33 -19.31 -8.59
C THR A 284 33.00 -18.99 -7.13
N PRO A 285 33.57 -19.73 -6.15
CA PRO A 285 33.36 -19.43 -4.74
C PRO A 285 33.84 -18.02 -4.36
N TYR A 286 33.06 -17.31 -3.54
CA TYR A 286 33.43 -15.97 -3.06
C TYR A 286 34.80 -15.91 -2.37
N ALA A 287 35.25 -17.01 -1.75
CA ALA A 287 36.57 -17.08 -1.13
C ALA A 287 37.71 -16.85 -2.14
N GLU A 288 37.55 -17.31 -3.38
CA GLU A 288 38.54 -17.09 -4.46
C GLU A 288 38.53 -15.64 -4.94
N VAL A 289 37.35 -15.01 -5.00
CA VAL A 289 37.20 -13.58 -5.30
C VAL A 289 37.90 -12.73 -4.25
N VAL A 290 37.71 -13.05 -2.97
CA VAL A 290 38.37 -12.37 -1.85
C VAL A 290 39.88 -12.54 -1.91
N ALA A 291 40.37 -13.77 -2.12
CA ALA A 291 41.80 -14.03 -2.25
C ALA A 291 42.43 -13.26 -3.43
N TRP A 292 41.71 -13.12 -4.54
CA TRP A 292 42.16 -12.32 -5.68
C TRP A 292 42.25 -10.82 -5.33
N LEU A 293 41.25 -10.28 -4.61
CA LEU A 293 41.24 -8.89 -4.16
C LEU A 293 42.38 -8.60 -3.17
N GLU A 294 42.63 -9.50 -2.22
CA GLU A 294 43.72 -9.39 -1.24
C GLU A 294 45.10 -9.48 -1.90
N ALA A 295 45.26 -10.38 -2.86
CA ALA A 295 46.49 -10.48 -3.67
C ALA A 295 46.73 -9.20 -4.48
N ARG A 296 45.66 -8.53 -4.94
CA ARG A 296 45.77 -7.28 -5.68
C ARG A 296 46.06 -6.08 -4.77
N ALA A 297 45.52 -6.07 -3.56
CA ALA A 297 45.81 -5.05 -2.57
C ALA A 297 47.28 -5.06 -2.12
N THR A 298 47.92 -6.23 -2.14
CA THR A 298 49.33 -6.43 -1.75
C THR A 298 50.31 -6.40 -2.93
N ALA A 299 49.81 -6.21 -4.16
CA ALA A 299 50.63 -6.17 -5.36
C ALA A 299 51.58 -4.95 -5.36
N ALA A 300 52.76 -5.12 -5.95
CA ALA A 300 53.76 -4.07 -6.07
C ALA A 300 53.21 -2.82 -6.79
N THR A 301 53.70 -1.64 -6.43
CA THR A 301 53.23 -0.31 -6.88
C THR A 301 53.29 -0.09 -8.40
N ASP A 302 54.01 -0.95 -9.13
CA ASP A 302 54.09 -0.94 -10.61
C ASP A 302 52.87 -1.61 -11.29
N ALA A 303 51.99 -2.27 -10.54
CA ALA A 303 50.75 -2.83 -11.06
C ALA A 303 49.69 -1.74 -11.30
N LEU A 304 48.92 -1.87 -12.40
CA LEU A 304 47.78 -0.99 -12.67
C LEU A 304 46.81 -0.98 -11.47
N PRO A 305 46.37 0.20 -10.99
CA PRO A 305 45.50 0.28 -9.84
C PRO A 305 44.13 -0.34 -10.15
N LEU A 306 43.56 -1.04 -9.17
CA LEU A 306 42.18 -1.50 -9.22
C LEU A 306 41.27 -0.26 -9.11
N ARG A 307 40.57 0.07 -10.20
CA ARG A 307 39.65 1.20 -10.26
C ARG A 307 38.27 0.85 -9.71
N GLY A 308 37.86 -0.38 -9.97
CA GLY A 308 36.46 -0.72 -9.85
C GLY A 308 36.15 -2.19 -9.71
N VAL A 309 35.11 -2.47 -8.92
CA VAL A 309 34.48 -3.77 -8.82
C VAL A 309 33.01 -3.64 -9.21
N VAL A 310 32.57 -4.41 -10.21
CA VAL A 310 31.18 -4.43 -10.66
C VAL A 310 30.57 -5.79 -10.32
N ASN A 311 29.53 -5.79 -9.49
CA ASN A 311 28.81 -6.98 -9.09
C ASN A 311 27.51 -7.13 -9.91
N LEU A 312 27.49 -8.12 -10.82
CA LEU A 312 26.32 -8.49 -11.64
C LEU A 312 25.75 -9.86 -11.24
N TRP A 313 26.29 -10.55 -10.24
CA TRP A 313 25.70 -11.82 -9.76
C TRP A 313 24.24 -11.69 -9.26
N PRO A 314 23.75 -10.53 -8.79
CA PRO A 314 22.31 -10.36 -8.55
C PRO A 314 21.42 -10.43 -9.80
N LEU A 315 22.01 -10.41 -11.01
CA LEU A 315 21.28 -10.51 -12.29
C LEU A 315 21.21 -11.94 -12.85
N GLN A 316 21.69 -12.95 -12.12
CA GLN A 316 21.66 -14.35 -12.55
C GLN A 316 20.23 -14.75 -12.96
N GLN A 317 20.08 -15.24 -14.19
CA GLN A 317 18.85 -15.84 -14.67
C GLN A 317 18.82 -17.29 -14.21
N THR A 318 18.09 -17.59 -13.14
CA THR A 318 17.84 -18.98 -12.76
C THR A 318 16.78 -19.56 -13.69
N GLU A 319 17.08 -20.64 -14.41
CA GLU A 319 16.09 -21.36 -15.25
C GLU A 319 14.88 -21.85 -14.43
N GLU A 320 15.03 -21.97 -13.12
CA GLU A 320 14.00 -22.38 -12.15
C GLU A 320 12.95 -21.30 -11.82
N ALA A 321 13.14 -20.05 -12.27
CA ALA A 321 12.19 -18.96 -11.98
C ALA A 321 10.83 -19.10 -12.69
N ASN A 322 10.65 -20.11 -13.54
CA ASN A 322 9.38 -20.47 -14.19
C ASN A 322 8.69 -21.71 -13.58
N ALA A 323 9.24 -22.33 -12.52
CA ALA A 323 8.60 -23.45 -11.85
C ALA A 323 7.55 -22.94 -10.85
N THR A 324 6.29 -23.27 -11.11
CA THR A 324 5.08 -22.83 -10.39
C THR A 324 4.89 -23.48 -9.01
N ASP A 325 5.94 -24.05 -8.40
CA ASP A 325 5.85 -24.78 -7.15
C ASP A 325 6.22 -23.91 -5.94
N THR A 326 5.23 -23.72 -5.06
CA THR A 326 5.30 -22.82 -3.90
C THR A 326 6.18 -23.35 -2.75
N ALA A 327 6.55 -24.63 -2.78
CA ALA A 327 7.43 -25.24 -1.77
C ALA A 327 8.91 -24.83 -1.93
N ASP A 328 9.37 -24.55 -3.15
CA ASP A 328 10.76 -24.20 -3.45
C ASP A 328 11.07 -22.71 -3.24
N ALA A 329 10.04 -21.85 -3.17
CA ALA A 329 10.23 -20.39 -3.10
C ALA A 329 11.04 -19.92 -1.88
N SER A 330 10.90 -20.57 -0.71
CA SER A 330 11.67 -20.21 0.49
C SER A 330 13.14 -20.64 0.40
N ALA A 331 13.42 -21.79 -0.21
CA ALA A 331 14.79 -22.27 -0.42
C ALA A 331 15.49 -21.37 -1.46
N THR A 332 14.79 -21.02 -2.54
CA THR A 332 15.27 -20.09 -3.57
C THR A 332 15.53 -18.69 -3.00
N LEU A 333 14.66 -18.17 -2.12
CA LEU A 333 14.91 -16.90 -1.43
C LEU A 333 16.12 -16.95 -0.50
N HIS A 334 16.28 -18.02 0.28
CA HIS A 334 17.41 -18.17 1.19
C HIS A 334 18.73 -18.28 0.42
N HIS A 335 18.71 -18.98 -0.72
CA HIS A 335 19.82 -19.09 -1.65
C HIS A 335 20.14 -17.75 -2.34
N LEU A 336 19.13 -16.96 -2.73
CA LEU A 336 19.32 -15.61 -3.27
C LEU A 336 19.89 -14.66 -2.21
N GLN A 337 19.40 -14.72 -0.97
CA GLN A 337 19.89 -13.91 0.14
C GLN A 337 21.38 -14.19 0.42
N GLN A 338 21.76 -15.46 0.51
CA GLN A 338 23.14 -15.88 0.71
C GLN A 338 24.04 -15.56 -0.48
N SER A 339 23.54 -15.69 -1.71
CA SER A 339 24.35 -15.43 -2.92
C SER A 339 24.51 -13.95 -3.26
N THR A 340 23.61 -13.07 -2.77
CA THR A 340 23.63 -11.62 -3.10
C THR A 340 23.94 -10.69 -1.92
N LEU A 341 23.34 -10.87 -0.74
CA LEU A 341 23.59 -9.94 0.39
C LEU A 341 24.88 -10.27 1.13
N ASP A 342 25.08 -11.54 1.51
CA ASP A 342 26.31 -11.96 2.21
C ASP A 342 27.55 -11.70 1.34
N ALA A 343 27.39 -11.91 0.05
CA ALA A 343 28.31 -11.56 -1.00
C ALA A 343 28.73 -10.08 -1.04
N VAL A 344 27.75 -9.18 -1.17
CA VAL A 344 27.98 -7.73 -1.22
C VAL A 344 28.62 -7.27 0.08
N LEU A 345 28.18 -7.80 1.22
CA LEU A 345 28.76 -7.50 2.52
C LEU A 345 30.24 -7.93 2.59
N LYS A 346 30.57 -9.16 2.18
CA LYS A 346 31.95 -9.66 2.15
C LYS A 346 32.83 -8.85 1.21
N LEU A 347 32.33 -8.48 0.02
CA LEU A 347 33.05 -7.62 -0.91
C LEU A 347 33.35 -6.26 -0.29
N LEU A 348 32.34 -5.63 0.32
CA LEU A 348 32.49 -4.33 0.95
C LEU A 348 33.49 -4.38 2.12
N GLN A 349 33.42 -5.42 2.96
CA GLN A 349 34.38 -5.65 4.05
C GLN A 349 35.80 -5.87 3.52
N THR A 350 35.96 -6.65 2.45
CA THR A 350 37.27 -6.93 1.84
C THR A 350 37.87 -5.66 1.24
N LEU A 351 37.07 -4.87 0.52
CA LEU A 351 37.52 -3.61 -0.06
C LEU A 351 37.92 -2.60 1.03
N ALA A 352 37.15 -2.49 2.11
CA ALA A 352 37.43 -1.58 3.22
C ALA A 352 38.67 -1.99 4.04
N THR A 353 38.93 -3.29 4.18
CA THR A 353 40.08 -3.81 4.96
C THR A 353 41.37 -3.85 4.16
N SER A 354 41.29 -4.23 2.88
CA SER A 354 42.47 -4.50 2.05
C SER A 354 42.99 -3.26 1.33
N PHE A 355 42.13 -2.32 0.94
CA PHE A 355 42.53 -1.14 0.17
C PHE A 355 42.51 0.11 1.06
N ARG A 356 43.68 0.77 1.19
CA ARG A 356 43.75 2.14 1.74
C ARG A 356 43.41 3.16 0.66
N ALA A 357 42.97 4.35 1.07
CA ALA A 357 42.50 5.39 0.16
C ALA A 357 43.53 5.73 -0.96
N PRO A 358 43.09 5.88 -2.23
CA PRO A 358 41.71 5.77 -2.71
C PRO A 358 41.26 4.31 -2.88
N ALA A 359 40.14 3.96 -2.24
CA ALA A 359 39.53 2.64 -2.40
C ALA A 359 38.86 2.52 -3.79
N PRO A 360 38.86 1.31 -4.39
CA PRO A 360 38.14 1.08 -5.64
C PRO A 360 36.64 1.29 -5.43
N ALA A 361 35.97 1.83 -6.45
CA ALA A 361 34.52 2.00 -6.42
C ALA A 361 33.82 0.64 -6.60
N LEU A 362 32.74 0.43 -5.84
CA LEU A 362 31.90 -0.77 -5.92
C LEU A 362 30.56 -0.41 -6.58
N TRP A 363 30.27 -1.04 -7.70
CA TRP A 363 28.96 -0.96 -8.34
C TRP A 363 28.20 -2.26 -8.09
N VAL A 364 27.03 -2.16 -7.49
CA VAL A 364 26.11 -3.29 -7.31
C VAL A 364 24.95 -3.08 -8.26
N VAL A 365 24.80 -3.98 -9.23
CA VAL A 365 23.75 -3.89 -10.23
C VAL A 365 22.65 -4.89 -9.88
N THR A 366 21.44 -4.38 -9.75
CA THR A 366 20.27 -5.13 -9.33
C THR A 366 19.14 -4.92 -10.32
N ARG A 367 18.32 -5.94 -10.55
CA ARG A 367 17.10 -5.83 -11.36
C ARG A 367 15.91 -5.53 -10.45
N ASN A 368 14.97 -4.70 -10.92
CA ASN A 368 13.71 -4.38 -10.22
C ASN A 368 13.86 -3.65 -8.87
N THR A 369 14.95 -2.93 -8.64
CA THR A 369 15.07 -2.09 -7.43
C THR A 369 14.19 -0.86 -7.52
N GLN A 370 13.42 -0.60 -6.45
CA GLN A 370 12.72 0.66 -6.27
C GLN A 370 13.56 1.58 -5.39
N LEU A 371 13.68 2.82 -5.84
CA LEU A 371 14.31 3.88 -5.08
C LEU A 371 13.43 4.24 -3.87
N VAL A 372 13.84 3.82 -2.67
CA VAL A 372 13.07 4.07 -1.45
C VAL A 372 13.15 5.54 -1.01
N ARG A 373 14.19 6.29 -1.44
CA ARG A 373 14.36 7.74 -1.18
C ARG A 373 15.14 8.42 -2.31
N SER A 374 14.75 9.64 -2.69
CA SER A 374 15.39 10.43 -3.75
C SER A 374 16.71 11.11 -3.35
N THR A 375 17.15 10.95 -2.10
CA THR A 375 18.33 11.63 -1.56
C THR A 375 19.54 10.69 -1.55
N THR A 376 20.65 11.12 -2.15
CA THR A 376 21.95 10.44 -2.00
C THR A 376 22.35 10.43 -0.54
N LEU A 377 22.34 9.25 0.09
CA LEU A 377 22.86 9.07 1.43
C LEU A 377 24.37 8.86 1.35
N THR A 378 25.14 9.86 1.78
CA THR A 378 26.54 9.65 2.14
C THR A 378 26.54 8.98 3.51
N VAL A 379 26.76 7.66 3.53
CA VAL A 379 26.95 6.94 4.78
C VAL A 379 28.40 7.11 5.17
N ASP A 380 28.68 7.99 6.13
CA ASP A 380 30.00 8.03 6.76
C ASP A 380 30.27 6.65 7.36
N ALA A 381 31.42 6.08 7.00
CA ALA A 381 31.82 4.75 7.44
C ALA A 381 32.06 4.75 8.96
N VAL A 382 31.00 4.57 9.75
CA VAL A 382 31.08 4.30 11.19
C VAL A 382 31.25 2.79 11.36
N TRP A 383 32.42 2.28 11.02
CA TRP A 383 32.85 0.95 11.42
C TRP A 383 33.97 1.15 12.46
N GLN A 384 33.57 1.27 13.73
CA GLN A 384 34.51 1.00 14.83
C GLN A 384 34.61 -0.52 14.99
N ALA A 385 35.84 -1.02 14.89
CA ALA A 385 36.21 -2.41 15.07
C ALA A 385 35.87 -2.95 16.47
#